data_AF-A0AA96Q870-F1
#
_entry.id   AF-A0AA96Q870-F1
#
_cell.length_a   1.000
_cell.length_b   1.000
_cell.length_c   1.000
_cell.angle_alpha   90.00
_cell.angle_beta   90.00
_cell.angle_gamma   90.00
#
_symmetry.space_group_name_H-M   'P 1'
#
loop_
_entity.id
_entity.type
_entity.pdbx_description
1 polymer ?
#
loop_
_entity_poly.entity_id
_entity_poly.type
_entity_poly.pdbx_seq_one_letter_code
_entity_poly.pdbx_strand_id
1 'polypeptide(L)'
;MFQTLTGDVQGPLEVSSLVKVDGTVHGGALVTGGRLELRGTVQGPLEIRLDGQADVVAVVNGDVHARGGTLVFRGVINGRLGVKPGADVQVAVGTVLNGRRLEADGSFTQLQGPGELTIREDAPMMRPQEDGTWTPAG
;
A
#
# COMPACT_ATOMS: atom_id res chain seq x y z
N MET A 1 -3.17 22.94 -0.18
CA MET A 1 -4.01 22.78 1.02
C MET A 1 -3.61 21.46 1.68
N PHE A 2 -3.60 21.39 3.01
CA PHE A 2 -3.32 20.16 3.77
C PHE A 2 -4.60 19.73 4.47
N GLN A 3 -4.95 18.46 4.37
CA GLN A 3 -6.14 17.91 5.03
C GLN A 3 -5.74 16.72 5.90
N THR A 4 -6.28 16.66 7.12
CA THR A 4 -6.22 15.48 7.99
C THR A 4 -7.62 14.95 8.19
N LEU A 5 -7.81 13.66 7.94
CA LEU A 5 -9.06 12.93 8.10
C LEU A 5 -8.86 11.84 9.16
N THR A 6 -9.80 11.74 10.10
CA THR A 6 -9.74 10.75 11.19
C THR A 6 -11.04 9.99 11.31
N GLY A 7 -10.96 8.72 11.73
CA GLY A 7 -12.15 7.87 11.87
C GLY A 7 -12.65 7.35 10.52
N ASP A 8 -13.96 7.27 10.35
CA ASP A 8 -14.55 6.70 9.13
C ASP A 8 -14.73 7.78 8.04
N VAL A 9 -13.97 7.61 6.96
CA VAL A 9 -14.09 8.40 5.73
C VAL A 9 -15.03 7.68 4.77
N GLN A 10 -16.19 8.28 4.52
CA GLN A 10 -17.24 7.69 3.68
C GLN A 10 -17.07 8.07 2.21
N GLY A 11 -17.15 7.06 1.35
CA GLY A 11 -17.06 7.21 -0.10
C GLY A 11 -15.61 7.22 -0.63
N PRO A 12 -15.44 7.03 -1.95
CA PRO A 12 -14.13 7.03 -2.56
C PRO A 12 -13.36 8.31 -2.25
N LEU A 13 -12.13 8.17 -1.76
CA LEU A 13 -11.26 9.31 -1.45
C LEU A 13 -10.45 9.71 -2.69
N GLU A 14 -10.63 10.94 -3.17
CA GLU A 14 -9.79 11.52 -4.22
C GLU A 14 -8.70 12.40 -3.61
N VAL A 15 -7.44 12.10 -3.92
CA VAL A 15 -6.27 12.79 -3.36
C VAL A 15 -5.52 13.52 -4.48
N SER A 16 -5.70 14.84 -4.54
CA SER A 16 -5.04 15.76 -5.48
C SER A 16 -4.08 16.75 -4.80
N SER A 17 -3.96 16.67 -3.48
CA SER A 17 -3.02 17.45 -2.68
C SER A 17 -2.52 16.59 -1.50
N LEU A 18 -1.94 17.19 -0.46
CA LEU A 18 -1.48 16.44 0.70
C LEU A 18 -2.65 16.09 1.64
N VAL A 19 -2.95 14.80 1.77
CA VAL A 19 -3.99 14.25 2.64
C VAL A 19 -3.39 13.22 3.58
N LYS A 20 -3.65 13.40 4.88
CA LYS A 20 -3.34 12.40 5.91
C LYS A 20 -4.64 11.75 6.39
N VAL A 21 -4.65 10.43 6.49
CA VAL A 21 -5.77 9.64 6.99
C VAL A 21 -5.32 8.77 8.14
N ASP A 22 -6.04 8.84 9.26
CA ASP A 22 -5.91 7.92 10.40
C ASP A 22 -7.28 7.32 10.72
N GLY A 23 -7.58 6.15 10.15
CA GLY A 23 -8.89 5.52 10.28
C GLY A 23 -9.27 4.61 9.11
N THR A 24 -10.56 4.52 8.81
CA THR A 24 -11.12 3.64 7.79
C THR A 24 -11.58 4.44 6.57
N VAL A 25 -11.10 4.10 5.38
CA VAL A 25 -11.61 4.66 4.11
C VAL A 25 -12.57 3.68 3.46
N HIS A 26 -13.82 4.07 3.27
CA HIS A 26 -14.85 3.26 2.63
C HIS A 26 -15.02 3.61 1.16
N GLY A 27 -14.84 2.65 0.25
CA GLY A 27 -14.96 2.87 -1.20
C GLY A 27 -13.62 3.04 -1.92
N GLY A 28 -12.50 2.96 -1.19
CA GLY A 28 -11.16 3.03 -1.77
C GLY A 28 -10.59 4.45 -1.85
N ALA A 29 -9.42 4.57 -2.46
CA ALA A 29 -8.73 5.84 -2.65
C ALA A 29 -8.04 5.92 -4.01
N LEU A 30 -8.10 7.10 -4.64
CA LEU A 30 -7.42 7.44 -5.88
C LEU A 30 -6.47 8.61 -5.63
N VAL A 31 -5.18 8.38 -5.80
CA VAL A 31 -4.13 9.39 -5.62
C VAL A 31 -3.63 9.84 -6.99
N THR A 32 -3.80 11.13 -7.31
CA THR A 32 -3.40 11.72 -8.59
C THR A 32 -2.78 13.09 -8.35
N GLY A 33 -1.47 13.23 -8.53
CA GLY A 33 -0.73 14.50 -8.36
C GLY A 33 -0.64 15.02 -6.91
N GLY A 34 -1.23 14.30 -5.96
CA GLY A 34 -1.17 14.59 -4.52
C GLY A 34 -0.32 13.59 -3.75
N ARG A 35 -0.31 13.73 -2.42
CA ARG A 35 0.34 12.80 -1.49
C ARG A 35 -0.65 12.29 -0.46
N LEU A 36 -0.75 10.97 -0.33
CA LEU A 36 -1.55 10.29 0.69
C LEU A 36 -0.63 9.71 1.76
N GLU A 37 -0.88 10.05 3.02
CA GLU A 37 -0.32 9.37 4.18
C GLU A 37 -1.45 8.65 4.90
N LEU A 38 -1.50 7.32 4.83
CA LEU A 38 -2.63 6.55 5.35
C LEU A 38 -2.17 5.58 6.43
N ARG A 39 -2.77 5.69 7.62
CA ARG A 39 -2.70 4.69 8.68
C ARG A 39 -4.12 4.16 8.94
N GLY A 40 -4.30 2.84 8.93
CA GLY A 40 -5.59 2.22 9.27
C GLY A 40 -6.08 1.19 8.25
N THR A 41 -7.30 1.34 7.75
CA THR A 41 -7.93 0.36 6.87
C THR A 41 -8.51 1.00 5.62
N VAL A 42 -8.40 0.33 4.47
CA VAL A 42 -9.07 0.71 3.22
C VAL A 42 -10.04 -0.39 2.83
N GLN A 43 -11.32 -0.06 2.75
CA GLN A 43 -12.40 -0.94 2.29
C GLN A 43 -12.72 -0.63 0.83
N GLY A 44 -11.88 -1.12 -0.07
CA GLY A 44 -11.97 -0.84 -1.51
C GLY A 44 -10.60 -0.79 -2.18
N PRO A 45 -10.56 -0.45 -3.48
CA PRO A 45 -9.32 -0.36 -4.22
C PRO A 45 -8.47 0.84 -3.78
N LEU A 46 -7.15 0.71 -3.83
CA LEU A 46 -6.21 1.82 -3.70
C LEU A 46 -5.46 1.99 -5.01
N GLU A 47 -5.58 3.15 -5.64
CA GLU A 47 -4.94 3.42 -6.92
C GLU A 47 -4.06 4.68 -6.84
N ILE A 48 -2.80 4.54 -7.28
CA ILE A 48 -1.83 5.62 -7.34
C ILE A 48 -1.49 5.85 -8.81
N ARG A 49 -1.84 7.01 -9.34
CA ARG A 49 -1.65 7.37 -10.75
C ARG A 49 -0.65 8.52 -10.90
N LEU A 50 0.02 8.55 -12.05
CA LEU A 50 0.86 9.68 -12.48
C LEU A 50 1.82 10.09 -11.35
N ASP A 51 1.95 11.38 -11.07
CA ASP A 51 2.79 12.02 -10.05
C ASP A 51 2.26 11.86 -8.62
N GLY A 52 1.28 10.98 -8.40
CA GLY A 52 0.74 10.65 -7.08
C GLY A 52 1.74 9.90 -6.20
N GLN A 53 1.73 10.20 -4.90
CA GLN A 53 2.58 9.58 -3.90
C GLN A 53 1.74 9.01 -2.75
N ALA A 54 2.03 7.80 -2.30
CA ALA A 54 1.35 7.21 -1.16
C ALA A 54 2.33 6.55 -0.20
N ASP A 55 2.25 6.89 1.08
CA ASP A 55 2.88 6.16 2.20
C ASP A 55 1.76 5.54 3.05
N VAL A 56 1.69 4.21 3.03
CA VAL A 56 0.52 3.46 3.50
C VAL A 56 0.94 2.44 4.54
N VAL A 57 0.39 2.58 5.74
CA VAL A 57 0.49 1.63 6.86
C VAL A 57 -0.91 1.09 7.14
N ALA A 58 -1.35 0.07 6.41
CA ALA A 58 -2.77 -0.29 6.39
C ALA A 58 -3.10 -1.74 6.05
N VAL A 59 -4.33 -2.13 6.38
CA VAL A 59 -5.02 -3.27 5.79
C VAL A 59 -5.87 -2.77 4.63
N VAL A 60 -5.59 -3.24 3.42
CA VAL A 60 -6.35 -2.94 2.21
C VAL A 60 -7.19 -4.15 1.82
N ASN A 61 -8.51 -4.03 1.98
CA ASN A 61 -9.51 -4.98 1.56
C ASN A 61 -9.95 -4.68 0.11
N GLY A 62 -9.01 -4.84 -0.81
CA GLY A 62 -9.19 -4.56 -2.23
C GLY A 62 -7.87 -4.65 -2.98
N ASP A 63 -7.93 -4.36 -4.27
CA ASP A 63 -6.75 -4.33 -5.12
C ASP A 63 -5.96 -3.02 -4.94
N VAL A 64 -4.64 -3.12 -4.91
CA VAL A 64 -3.72 -1.99 -4.92
C VAL A 64 -3.09 -1.88 -6.30
N HIS A 65 -3.21 -0.72 -6.93
CA HIS A 65 -2.66 -0.47 -8.26
C HIS A 65 -1.74 0.75 -8.27
N ALA A 66 -0.49 0.55 -8.68
CA ALA A 66 0.44 1.63 -8.96
C ALA A 66 0.57 1.81 -10.49
N ARG A 67 0.02 2.91 -11.01
CA ARG A 67 -0.03 3.27 -12.43
C ARG A 67 0.80 4.50 -12.75
N GLY A 68 2.09 4.45 -12.41
CA GLY A 68 3.08 5.49 -12.71
C GLY A 68 3.52 6.35 -11.52
N GLY A 69 2.87 6.21 -10.36
CA GLY A 69 3.23 6.96 -9.15
C GLY A 69 4.11 6.20 -8.18
N THR A 70 4.32 6.81 -7.02
CA THR A 70 5.15 6.27 -5.94
C THR A 70 4.28 5.66 -4.85
N LEU A 71 4.56 4.43 -4.47
CA LEU A 71 3.90 3.72 -3.37
C LEU A 71 4.95 3.16 -2.41
N VAL A 72 4.85 3.55 -1.15
CA VAL A 72 5.53 2.91 -0.03
C VAL A 72 4.44 2.21 0.80
N PHE A 73 4.52 0.89 0.91
CA PHE A 73 3.47 0.09 1.55
C PHE A 73 3.99 -0.76 2.69
N ARG A 74 3.26 -0.75 3.81
CA ARG A 74 3.45 -1.61 4.98
C ARG A 74 2.07 -2.10 5.42
N GLY A 75 1.86 -3.40 5.44
CA GLY A 75 0.63 -3.96 6.02
C GLY A 75 0.12 -5.17 5.28
N VAL A 76 -1.17 -5.14 4.94
CA VAL A 76 -1.87 -6.28 4.35
C VAL A 76 -2.62 -5.84 3.11
N ILE A 77 -2.44 -6.58 2.02
CA ILE A 77 -3.23 -6.44 0.80
C ILE A 77 -4.01 -7.76 0.63
N ASN A 78 -5.32 -7.70 0.86
CA ASN A 78 -6.23 -8.83 0.70
C ASN A 78 -6.74 -9.00 -0.75
N GLY A 79 -6.29 -8.13 -1.66
CA GLY A 79 -6.47 -8.26 -3.10
C GLY A 79 -5.14 -8.35 -3.85
N ARG A 80 -5.14 -7.94 -5.11
CA ARG A 80 -3.94 -7.98 -5.98
C ARG A 80 -3.11 -6.72 -5.82
N LEU A 81 -1.79 -6.86 -5.95
CA LEU A 81 -0.90 -5.74 -6.21
C LEU A 81 -0.58 -5.71 -7.71
N GLY A 82 -1.07 -4.69 -8.40
CA GLY A 82 -0.77 -4.45 -9.82
C GLY A 82 0.20 -3.28 -9.97
N VAL A 83 1.36 -3.53 -10.54
CA VAL A 83 2.40 -2.51 -10.77
C VAL A 83 2.59 -2.33 -12.27
N LYS A 84 2.41 -1.11 -12.77
CA LYS A 84 2.72 -0.77 -14.16
C LYS A 84 4.19 -0.38 -14.31
N PRO A 85 4.79 -0.61 -15.50
CA PRO A 85 6.10 -0.06 -15.84
C PRO A 85 6.17 1.44 -15.55
N GLY A 86 7.26 1.87 -14.91
CA GLY A 86 7.49 3.26 -14.52
C GLY A 86 6.91 3.68 -13.16
N ALA A 87 6.13 2.84 -12.48
CA ALA A 87 5.75 3.08 -11.09
C ALA A 87 6.92 2.77 -10.13
N ASP A 88 7.11 3.60 -9.11
CA ASP A 88 8.05 3.35 -8.02
C ASP A 88 7.31 2.71 -6.86
N VAL A 89 7.42 1.39 -6.70
CA VAL A 89 6.76 0.65 -5.63
C VAL A 89 7.78 0.03 -4.70
N GLN A 90 7.63 0.33 -3.42
CA GLN A 90 8.40 -0.25 -2.32
C GLN A 90 7.44 -0.86 -1.30
N VAL A 91 7.68 -2.12 -0.95
CA VAL A 91 6.86 -2.87 0.01
C VAL A 91 7.75 -3.39 1.12
N ALA A 92 7.37 -3.17 2.37
CA ALA A 92 8.16 -3.66 3.50
C ALA A 92 8.12 -5.19 3.59
N VAL A 93 9.27 -5.78 3.94
CA VAL A 93 9.35 -7.17 4.40
C VAL A 93 8.39 -7.38 5.57
N GLY A 94 7.68 -8.52 5.56
CA GLY A 94 6.60 -8.81 6.48
C GLY A 94 5.22 -8.39 5.98
N THR A 95 5.13 -7.60 4.91
CA THR A 95 3.85 -7.31 4.25
C THR A 95 3.19 -8.60 3.78
N VAL A 96 1.87 -8.68 3.98
CA VAL A 96 1.08 -9.82 3.51
C VAL A 96 0.35 -9.44 2.22
N LEU A 97 0.56 -10.23 1.17
CA LEU A 97 -0.17 -10.16 -0.09
C LEU A 97 -0.96 -11.44 -0.28
N ASN A 98 -2.29 -11.36 -0.32
CA ASN A 98 -3.20 -12.50 -0.48
C ASN A 98 -2.88 -13.67 0.47
N GLY A 99 -2.69 -13.38 1.76
CA GLY A 99 -2.39 -14.40 2.78
C GLY A 99 -0.97 -14.97 2.74
N ARG A 100 -0.08 -14.42 1.91
CA ARG A 100 1.33 -14.79 1.87
C ARG A 100 2.21 -13.64 2.35
N ARG A 101 3.14 -13.91 3.25
CA ARG A 101 4.06 -12.93 3.81
C ARG A 101 5.30 -12.81 2.92
N LEU A 102 5.66 -11.58 2.57
CA LEU A 102 6.90 -11.25 1.87
C LEU A 102 8.10 -11.37 2.83
N GLU A 103 9.10 -12.15 2.45
CA GLU A 103 10.32 -12.36 3.23
C GLU A 103 11.48 -11.49 2.72
N ALA A 104 12.55 -11.40 3.52
CA ALA A 104 13.71 -10.57 3.21
C ALA A 104 14.52 -11.03 1.98
N ASP A 105 14.35 -12.28 1.55
CA ASP A 105 14.94 -12.83 0.32
C ASP A 105 14.05 -12.62 -0.92
N GLY A 106 12.90 -11.94 -0.77
CA GLY A 106 11.93 -11.72 -1.84
C GLY A 106 10.98 -12.89 -2.08
N SER A 107 11.09 -13.96 -1.31
CA SER A 107 10.16 -15.09 -1.36
C SER A 107 8.87 -14.81 -0.59
N PHE A 108 7.88 -15.70 -0.75
CA PHE A 108 6.59 -15.60 -0.11
C PHE A 108 6.23 -16.88 0.65
N THR A 109 6.10 -16.75 1.98
CA THR A 109 5.66 -17.84 2.86
C THR A 109 4.16 -17.75 3.13
N GLN A 110 3.48 -18.88 3.29
CA GLN A 110 2.07 -18.89 3.67
C GLN A 110 1.93 -18.48 5.14
N LEU A 111 1.02 -17.56 5.44
CA LEU A 111 0.73 -17.19 6.82
C LEU A 111 0.06 -18.39 7.52
N GLN A 112 0.70 -18.92 8.56
CA GLN A 112 0.10 -19.99 9.38
C GLN A 112 -0.70 -19.37 10.53
N GLY A 113 -2.02 -19.31 10.37
CA GLY A 113 -2.94 -18.80 11.40
C GLY A 113 -3.00 -17.27 11.50
N PRO A 114 -3.77 -16.75 12.47
CA PRO A 114 -3.88 -15.31 12.73
C PRO A 114 -2.61 -14.83 13.45
N GLY A 115 -1.48 -14.82 12.75
CA GLY A 115 -0.25 -14.23 13.27
C GLY A 115 -0.43 -12.74 13.51
N GLU A 116 0.24 -12.19 14.52
CA GLU A 116 0.35 -10.73 14.68
C GLU A 116 1.05 -10.15 13.44
N LEU A 117 0.32 -9.34 12.68
CA LEU A 117 0.83 -8.65 11.49
C LEU A 117 1.44 -7.32 11.92
N THR A 118 2.46 -7.38 12.78
CA THR A 118 3.24 -6.21 13.18
C THR A 118 4.47 -6.12 12.29
N ILE A 119 4.42 -5.21 11.32
CA ILE A 119 5.56 -4.87 10.46
C ILE A 119 6.30 -3.71 11.12
N ARG A 120 7.60 -3.86 11.33
CA ARG A 120 8.43 -2.81 11.92
C ARG A 120 8.52 -1.61 10.98
N GLU A 121 8.61 -0.41 11.54
CA GLU A 121 8.78 0.82 10.74
C GLU A 121 10.12 0.83 9.96
N ASP A 122 11.15 0.19 10.51
CA ASP A 122 12.49 0.02 9.93
C ASP A 122 12.65 -1.28 9.12
N ALA A 123 11.55 -1.97 8.81
CA ALA A 123 11.63 -3.18 8.00
C ALA A 123 12.27 -2.88 6.62
N PRO A 124 13.17 -3.76 6.12
CA PRO A 124 13.73 -3.63 4.80
C PRO A 124 12.63 -3.52 3.74
N MET A 125 12.88 -2.73 2.71
CA MET A 125 11.94 -2.50 1.62
C MET A 125 12.32 -3.36 0.41
N MET A 126 11.31 -3.86 -0.30
CA MET A 126 11.46 -4.67 -1.50
C MET A 126 10.71 -4.03 -2.67
N ARG A 127 11.22 -4.22 -3.89
CA ARG A 127 10.66 -3.74 -5.15
C ARG A 127 10.19 -4.94 -5.99
N PRO A 128 8.91 -4.99 -6.39
CA PRO A 128 8.44 -5.99 -7.34
C PRO A 128 9.07 -5.74 -8.72
N GLN A 129 9.44 -6.82 -9.40
CA GLN A 129 10.01 -6.81 -10.75
C GLN A 129 8.98 -7.30 -11.78
N GLU A 130 9.20 -7.00 -13.07
CA GLU A 130 8.30 -7.39 -14.16
C GLU A 130 8.21 -8.91 -14.35
N ASP A 131 9.26 -9.64 -13.98
CA ASP A 131 9.31 -11.11 -14.03
C ASP A 131 8.65 -11.78 -12.80
N GLY A 132 8.08 -10.98 -11.90
CA GLY A 132 7.43 -11.43 -10.66
C GLY A 132 8.39 -11.68 -9.50
N THR A 133 9.69 -11.49 -9.69
CA THR A 133 10.67 -11.53 -8.60
C THR A 133 10.65 -10.24 -7.76
N TRP A 134 11.32 -10.27 -6.62
CA TRP A 134 11.41 -9.15 -5.69
C TRP A 134 12.86 -8.89 -5.33
N THR A 135 13.27 -7.63 -5.34
CA THR A 135 14.65 -7.23 -5.04
C THR A 135 14.66 -6.15 -3.94
N PRO A 136 15.74 -6.03 -3.15
CA PRO A 136 15.83 -4.96 -2.16
C PRO A 136 15.69 -3.57 -2.79
N ALA A 137 14.89 -2.71 -2.16
CA ALA A 137 14.93 -1.27 -2.40
C ALA A 137 16.13 -0.73 -1.59
N GLY A 138 17.23 -0.42 -2.26
CA GLY A 138 18.46 0.08 -1.64
C GLY A 138 18.29 1.42 -0.92
#